data_AF-A0A2V6RFD7-F1
#
_entry.id   AF-A0A2V6RFD7-F1
#
_cell.length_a   1.000
_cell.length_b   1.000
_cell.length_c   1.000
_cell.angle_alpha   90.00
_cell.angle_beta   90.00
_cell.angle_gamma   90.00
#
_symmetry.space_group_name_H-M   'P 1'
#
loop_
_entity.id
_entity.type
_entity.pdbx_description
1 polymer ?
#
loop_
_entity_poly.entity_id
_entity_poly.type
_entity_poly.pdbx_seq_one_letter_code
_entity_poly.pdbx_strand_id
1 'polypeptide(L)'
;MSPDAPERVKGGPLVRFRFAVPLVVLALVGLTGCVGAQQVRPDNPRGAGGLVPSVDDKDAGLVGVAPNFDVKAYRVVAVAPFTVSESEIKDEGDRRFADKMTGYLHTQLVRRLTESGLFTRVVNLGAAEMPKDAGHILRLDGEITRLGRGSQVARYFAGAYGAGATRAQIETRFVDVPTGRIVMVTADRRKASVGWFGGDDDAHLEESFDDAARDLTKFLTRLSRGESPAK
;
A
#
# COMPACT_ATOMS: atom_id res chain seq x y z
N MET A 1 37.00 58.85 -43.10
CA MET A 1 37.85 58.43 -44.23
C MET A 1 39.24 58.26 -43.66
N SER A 2 39.64 56.98 -43.48
CA SER A 2 40.95 56.33 -43.22
C SER A 2 42.21 57.12 -42.79
N PRO A 3 43.27 56.45 -42.29
CA PRO A 3 43.35 55.44 -41.22
C PRO A 3 44.62 55.60 -40.33
N ASP A 4 44.74 54.70 -39.36
CA ASP A 4 45.82 54.32 -38.44
C ASP A 4 47.30 54.73 -38.67
N ALA A 5 47.97 55.00 -37.54
CA ALA A 5 49.35 54.55 -37.29
C ALA A 5 49.50 54.04 -35.83
N PRO A 6 50.34 53.02 -35.57
CA PRO A 6 50.38 52.29 -34.30
C PRO A 6 51.53 52.72 -33.38
N GLU A 7 51.37 52.57 -32.06
CA GLU A 7 52.47 52.59 -31.11
C GLU A 7 52.55 51.27 -30.32
N ARG A 8 53.70 50.59 -30.43
CA ARG A 8 54.08 49.46 -29.59
C ARG A 8 54.48 49.97 -28.20
N VAL A 9 53.94 49.36 -27.15
CA VAL A 9 54.58 49.38 -25.82
C VAL A 9 54.78 47.95 -25.31
N LYS A 10 55.95 47.77 -24.71
CA LYS A 10 56.64 46.54 -24.33
C LYS A 10 56.08 45.92 -23.03
N GLY A 11 56.02 44.59 -23.00
CA GLY A 11 56.70 43.75 -22.00
C GLY A 11 56.29 43.77 -20.52
N GLY A 12 55.46 42.79 -20.14
CA GLY A 12 55.60 41.93 -18.94
C GLY A 12 54.88 42.37 -17.63
N PRO A 13 54.76 41.49 -16.61
CA PRO A 13 54.88 40.03 -16.59
C PRO A 13 53.59 39.31 -16.12
N LEU A 14 53.61 37.98 -16.30
CA LEU A 14 52.60 36.99 -15.89
C LEU A 14 52.01 37.24 -14.50
N VAL A 15 50.68 37.37 -14.44
CA VAL A 15 49.90 37.05 -13.24
C VAL A 15 49.13 35.77 -13.52
N ARG A 16 49.56 34.68 -12.88
CA ARG A 16 48.89 33.38 -12.87
C ARG A 16 47.54 33.52 -12.16
N PHE A 17 46.47 33.80 -12.89
CA PHE A 17 45.12 33.57 -12.40
C PHE A 17 44.78 32.10 -12.57
N ARG A 18 44.82 31.38 -11.45
CA ARG A 18 44.24 30.04 -11.33
C ARG A 18 42.73 30.19 -11.55
N PHE A 19 42.26 29.90 -12.76
CA PHE A 19 40.83 29.69 -13.01
C PHE A 19 40.43 28.39 -12.33
N ALA A 20 40.03 28.48 -11.06
CA ALA A 20 39.20 27.46 -10.46
C ALA A 20 37.80 27.62 -11.10
N VAL A 21 37.52 26.78 -12.10
CA VAL A 21 36.17 26.59 -12.61
C VAL A 21 35.38 25.89 -11.50
N PRO A 22 34.35 26.50 -10.88
CA PRO A 22 33.45 25.72 -10.06
C PRO A 22 32.56 24.95 -11.03
N LEU A 23 32.89 23.68 -11.22
CA LEU A 23 31.99 22.70 -11.84
C LEU A 23 30.80 22.53 -10.88
N VAL A 24 29.79 23.39 -11.02
CA VAL A 24 28.49 23.21 -10.35
C VAL A 24 27.81 22.03 -11.04
N VAL A 25 28.15 20.82 -10.61
CA VAL A 25 27.33 19.63 -10.86
C VAL A 25 26.11 19.79 -9.96
N LEU A 26 25.07 20.41 -10.50
CA LEU A 26 23.75 20.41 -9.90
C LEU A 26 23.25 18.96 -9.93
N ALA A 27 23.51 18.22 -8.85
CA ALA A 27 22.97 16.90 -8.64
C ALA A 27 21.44 16.99 -8.56
N LEU A 28 20.79 16.83 -9.70
CA LEU A 28 19.36 16.51 -9.81
C LEU A 28 19.14 15.06 -9.34
N VAL A 29 19.42 14.81 -8.07
CA VAL A 29 19.06 13.57 -7.38
C VAL A 29 18.06 13.93 -6.30
N GLY A 30 16.84 13.42 -6.43
CA GLY A 30 16.01 13.14 -5.26
C GLY A 30 14.86 14.11 -5.00
N LEU A 31 13.92 14.26 -5.94
CA LEU A 31 12.53 14.59 -5.60
C LEU A 31 11.53 13.78 -6.44
N THR A 32 11.80 12.50 -6.68
CA THR A 32 10.70 11.54 -6.84
C THR A 32 10.22 11.18 -5.44
N GLY A 33 9.60 12.14 -4.75
CA GLY A 33 8.80 11.79 -3.59
C GLY A 33 7.81 10.73 -4.03
N CYS A 34 7.77 9.58 -3.35
CA CYS A 34 6.68 8.64 -3.54
C CYS A 34 5.39 9.35 -3.13
N VAL A 35 4.72 9.98 -4.09
CA VAL A 35 3.40 10.59 -3.92
C VAL A 35 2.42 9.42 -3.89
N GLY A 36 2.01 9.01 -2.69
CA GLY A 36 1.10 7.88 -2.49
C GLY A 36 1.05 7.40 -1.04
N ALA A 37 0.08 6.55 -0.73
CA ALA A 37 -0.06 5.96 0.59
C ALA A 37 1.14 5.07 0.94
N GLN A 38 1.81 5.35 2.04
CA GLN A 38 2.97 4.59 2.48
C GLN A 38 2.53 3.40 3.33
N GLN A 39 2.99 2.21 2.97
CA GLN A 39 2.91 1.05 3.85
C GLN A 39 3.83 1.29 5.05
N VAL A 40 3.27 1.12 6.24
CA VAL A 40 3.96 1.27 7.53
C VAL A 40 3.74 0.02 8.37
N ARG A 41 4.54 -0.18 9.42
CA ARG A 41 4.39 -1.35 10.29
C ARG A 41 2.99 -1.35 10.96
N PRO A 42 2.25 -2.48 10.91
CA PRO A 42 0.99 -2.63 11.64
C PRO A 42 1.15 -2.46 13.15
N ASP A 43 0.13 -1.89 13.79
CA ASP A 43 0.07 -1.78 15.25
C ASP A 43 -0.76 -2.94 15.83
N ASN A 44 -0.19 -3.72 16.74
CA ASN A 44 -0.88 -4.79 17.49
C ASN A 44 -1.74 -5.72 16.61
N PRO A 45 -1.16 -6.37 15.58
CA PRO A 45 -1.94 -7.23 14.70
C PRO A 45 -2.49 -8.44 15.47
N ARG A 46 -3.75 -8.80 15.23
CA ARG A 46 -4.50 -9.73 16.10
C ARG A 46 -4.15 -11.20 15.88
N GLY A 47 -3.75 -11.58 14.66
CA GLY A 47 -3.59 -12.98 14.27
C GLY A 47 -4.90 -13.77 14.32
N ALA A 48 -4.87 -15.03 13.90
CA ALA A 48 -6.03 -15.91 13.93
C ALA A 48 -5.63 -17.38 13.71
N GLY A 49 -6.39 -18.33 14.29
CA GLY A 49 -6.19 -19.77 14.05
C GLY A 49 -4.82 -20.31 14.47
N GLY A 50 -4.20 -19.71 15.49
CA GLY A 50 -2.85 -20.05 15.94
C GLY A 50 -1.72 -19.43 15.10
N LEU A 51 -2.05 -18.70 14.02
CA LEU A 51 -1.08 -17.92 13.25
C LEU A 51 -1.00 -16.49 13.75
N VAL A 52 0.21 -15.96 13.79
CA VAL A 52 0.50 -14.55 14.10
C VAL A 52 1.19 -13.93 12.88
N PRO A 53 0.74 -12.77 12.38
CA PRO A 53 1.44 -12.06 11.32
C PRO A 53 2.70 -11.40 11.89
N SER A 54 3.83 -12.09 11.78
CA SER A 54 5.11 -11.70 12.39
C SER A 54 6.25 -11.54 11.41
N VAL A 55 6.11 -12.05 10.18
CA VAL A 55 7.13 -11.96 9.13
C VAL A 55 6.86 -10.72 8.28
N ASP A 56 7.83 -9.83 8.16
CA ASP A 56 7.76 -8.67 7.27
C ASP A 56 7.78 -9.12 5.80
N ASP A 57 6.82 -8.63 5.00
CA ASP A 57 6.76 -8.78 3.55
C ASP A 57 6.53 -7.41 2.89
N LYS A 58 7.17 -7.19 1.75
CA LYS A 58 7.17 -5.91 1.04
C LYS A 58 5.84 -5.54 0.37
N ASP A 59 4.95 -6.51 0.15
CA ASP A 59 3.67 -6.30 -0.51
C ASP A 59 2.50 -6.51 0.47
N ALA A 60 2.63 -7.41 1.45
CA ALA A 60 1.55 -7.79 2.36
C ALA A 60 1.71 -7.29 3.81
N GLY A 61 2.74 -6.49 4.12
CA GLY A 61 2.95 -5.91 5.45
C GLY A 61 3.55 -6.93 6.41
N LEU A 62 2.75 -7.42 7.36
CA LEU A 62 3.13 -8.56 8.21
C LEU A 62 2.33 -9.79 7.81
N VAL A 63 2.98 -10.95 7.76
CA VAL A 63 2.39 -12.21 7.31
C VAL A 63 2.68 -13.33 8.30
N GLY A 64 1.70 -14.21 8.49
CA GLY A 64 1.86 -15.52 9.11
C GLY A 64 1.30 -16.58 8.17
N VAL A 65 2.08 -17.59 7.83
CA VAL A 65 1.69 -18.66 6.89
C VAL A 65 1.75 -20.01 7.61
N ALA A 66 0.73 -20.83 7.45
CA ALA A 66 0.73 -22.19 7.98
C ALA A 66 1.81 -23.05 7.28
N PRO A 67 2.44 -23.99 8.00
CA PRO A 67 3.36 -24.92 7.37
C PRO A 67 2.71 -25.65 6.19
N ASN A 68 3.46 -25.80 5.10
CA ASN A 68 3.03 -26.49 3.87
C ASN A 68 1.82 -25.87 3.16
N PHE A 69 1.45 -24.62 3.47
CA PHE A 69 0.45 -23.91 2.67
C PHE A 69 0.96 -23.71 1.23
N ASP A 70 0.21 -24.25 0.26
CA ASP A 70 0.42 -23.99 -1.16
C ASP A 70 -0.82 -23.33 -1.75
N VAL A 71 -0.70 -22.06 -2.11
CA VAL A 71 -1.79 -21.29 -2.73
C VAL A 71 -2.24 -21.89 -4.06
N LYS A 72 -1.38 -22.62 -4.78
CA LYS A 72 -1.73 -23.26 -6.07
C LYS A 72 -2.67 -24.45 -5.92
N ALA A 73 -2.79 -25.01 -4.71
CA ALA A 73 -3.74 -26.08 -4.43
C ALA A 73 -5.20 -25.58 -4.55
N TYR A 74 -5.42 -24.27 -4.52
CA TYR A 74 -6.74 -23.64 -4.57
C TYR A 74 -7.03 -23.09 -5.95
N ARG A 75 -8.02 -23.68 -6.64
CA ARG A 75 -8.51 -23.20 -7.95
C ARG A 75 -9.49 -22.03 -7.79
N VAL A 76 -10.14 -21.94 -6.63
CA VAL A 76 -11.19 -20.95 -6.36
C VAL A 76 -10.80 -20.15 -5.12
N VAL A 77 -10.92 -18.83 -5.23
CA VAL A 77 -10.89 -17.93 -4.08
C VAL A 77 -12.27 -17.30 -3.90
N ALA A 78 -12.77 -17.27 -2.66
CA ALA A 78 -14.02 -16.63 -2.31
C ALA A 78 -13.74 -15.45 -1.38
N VAL A 79 -14.11 -14.25 -1.82
CA VAL A 79 -13.87 -13.01 -1.06
C VAL A 79 -15.12 -12.67 -0.26
N ALA A 80 -15.00 -12.67 1.07
CA ALA A 80 -16.07 -12.26 1.98
C ALA A 80 -16.19 -10.73 2.04
N PRO A 81 -17.37 -10.19 2.39
CA PRO A 81 -17.50 -8.77 2.74
C PRO A 81 -16.54 -8.40 3.87
N PHE A 82 -15.85 -7.27 3.71
CA PHE A 82 -14.96 -6.74 4.73
C PHE A 82 -15.78 -5.95 5.76
N THR A 83 -15.35 -5.99 7.01
CA THR A 83 -15.94 -5.20 8.09
C THR A 83 -14.95 -4.17 8.63
N VAL A 84 -15.44 -3.24 9.45
CA VAL A 84 -14.60 -2.35 10.26
C VAL A 84 -14.80 -2.71 11.73
N SER A 85 -13.74 -2.66 12.54
CA SER A 85 -13.87 -2.84 13.99
C SER A 85 -14.85 -1.82 14.58
N GLU A 86 -15.77 -2.29 15.43
CA GLU A 86 -16.76 -1.45 16.12
C GLU A 86 -16.12 -0.29 16.90
N SER A 87 -14.88 -0.46 17.39
CA SER A 87 -14.14 0.60 18.08
C SER A 87 -13.85 1.83 17.21
N GLU A 88 -13.89 1.70 15.89
CA GLU A 88 -13.69 2.78 14.94
C GLU A 88 -15.02 3.44 14.50
N ILE A 89 -16.17 2.93 14.96
CA ILE A 89 -17.51 3.43 14.61
C ILE A 89 -18.13 4.15 15.81
N LYS A 90 -18.23 5.48 15.75
CA LYS A 90 -18.80 6.27 16.87
C LYS A 90 -20.21 6.75 16.61
N ASP A 91 -20.54 6.95 15.33
CA ASP A 91 -21.84 7.44 14.89
C ASP A 91 -22.24 6.87 13.53
N GLU A 92 -23.43 7.24 13.07
CA GLU A 92 -23.97 6.78 11.79
C GLU A 92 -23.19 7.35 10.59
N GLY A 93 -22.51 8.49 10.75
CA GLY A 93 -21.61 9.03 9.74
C GLY A 93 -20.35 8.18 9.57
N ASP A 94 -19.74 7.75 10.68
CA ASP A 94 -18.64 6.77 10.68
C ASP A 94 -19.09 5.44 10.06
N ARG A 95 -20.31 4.97 10.36
CA ARG A 95 -20.85 3.73 9.78
C ARG A 95 -20.98 3.81 8.26
N ARG A 96 -21.66 4.85 7.75
CA ARG A 96 -21.78 5.05 6.29
C ARG A 96 -20.42 5.17 5.60
N PHE A 97 -19.47 5.83 6.26
CA PHE A 97 -18.11 5.96 5.75
C PHE A 97 -17.39 4.61 5.72
N ALA A 98 -17.48 3.83 6.80
CA ALA A 98 -16.95 2.48 6.89
C ALA A 98 -17.52 1.58 5.80
N ASP A 99 -18.83 1.59 5.58
CA ASP A 99 -19.50 0.81 4.53
C ASP A 99 -19.01 1.19 3.12
N LYS A 100 -18.84 2.49 2.86
CA LYS A 100 -18.25 2.98 1.60
C LYS A 100 -16.85 2.41 1.40
N MET A 101 -16.01 2.51 2.42
CA MET A 101 -14.60 2.12 2.39
C MET A 101 -14.40 0.60 2.27
N THR A 102 -15.15 -0.19 3.04
CA THR A 102 -15.10 -1.66 2.94
C THR A 102 -15.66 -2.15 1.61
N GLY A 103 -16.73 -1.52 1.11
CA GLY A 103 -17.27 -1.78 -0.21
C GLY A 103 -16.23 -1.54 -1.31
N TYR A 104 -15.54 -0.39 -1.26
CA TYR A 104 -14.47 -0.07 -2.21
C TYR A 104 -13.32 -1.10 -2.18
N LEU A 105 -12.78 -1.39 -0.99
CA LEU A 105 -11.71 -2.38 -0.81
C LEU A 105 -12.12 -3.76 -1.33
N HIS A 106 -13.34 -4.20 -1.01
CA HIS A 106 -13.88 -5.46 -1.48
C HIS A 106 -13.94 -5.53 -3.02
N THR A 107 -14.45 -4.47 -3.66
CA THR A 107 -14.48 -4.36 -5.13
C THR A 107 -13.08 -4.45 -5.73
N GLN A 108 -12.09 -3.72 -5.18
CA GLN A 108 -10.72 -3.78 -5.70
C GLN A 108 -10.09 -5.17 -5.48
N LEU A 109 -10.33 -5.82 -4.34
CA LEU A 109 -9.82 -7.18 -4.11
C LEU A 109 -10.38 -8.18 -5.12
N VAL A 110 -11.70 -8.20 -5.34
CA VAL A 110 -12.32 -9.07 -6.35
C VAL A 110 -11.75 -8.81 -7.73
N ARG A 111 -11.62 -7.52 -8.11
CA ARG A 111 -11.05 -7.12 -9.41
C ARG A 111 -9.59 -7.59 -9.55
N ARG A 112 -8.70 -7.24 -8.62
CA ARG A 112 -7.27 -7.55 -8.69
C ARG A 112 -7.01 -9.05 -8.67
N LEU A 113 -7.72 -9.79 -7.82
CA LEU A 113 -7.64 -11.26 -7.78
C LEU A 113 -8.09 -11.87 -9.12
N THR A 114 -9.13 -11.33 -9.76
CA THR A 114 -9.59 -11.79 -11.07
C THR A 114 -8.57 -11.48 -12.16
N GLU A 115 -8.08 -10.24 -12.22
CA GLU A 115 -7.07 -9.77 -13.19
C GLU A 115 -5.75 -10.56 -13.08
N SER A 116 -5.42 -11.08 -11.89
CA SER A 116 -4.18 -11.84 -11.68
C SER A 116 -4.11 -13.17 -12.42
N GLY A 117 -5.27 -13.78 -12.71
CA GLY A 117 -5.35 -15.14 -13.25
C GLY A 117 -4.83 -16.24 -12.31
N LEU A 118 -4.48 -15.92 -11.05
CA LEU A 118 -3.97 -16.89 -10.08
C LEU A 118 -5.01 -17.98 -9.76
N PHE A 119 -6.28 -17.57 -9.67
CA PHE A 119 -7.41 -18.46 -9.42
C PHE A 119 -8.24 -18.61 -10.70
N THR A 120 -8.69 -19.83 -10.98
CA THR A 120 -9.61 -20.10 -12.10
C THR A 120 -10.97 -19.45 -11.89
N ARG A 121 -11.37 -19.26 -10.62
CA ARG A 121 -12.62 -18.57 -10.26
C ARG A 121 -12.42 -17.70 -9.03
N VAL A 122 -12.89 -16.46 -9.12
CA VAL A 122 -13.03 -15.56 -7.98
C VAL A 122 -14.52 -15.42 -7.66
N VAL A 123 -14.92 -15.70 -6.44
CA VAL A 123 -16.30 -15.59 -5.98
C VAL A 123 -16.44 -14.35 -5.09
N ASN A 124 -17.34 -13.45 -5.46
CA ASN A 124 -17.76 -12.35 -4.62
C ASN A 124 -18.89 -12.83 -3.69
N LEU A 125 -18.60 -13.08 -2.41
CA LEU A 125 -19.59 -13.55 -1.44
C LEU A 125 -20.53 -12.43 -0.93
N GLY A 126 -20.29 -11.17 -1.30
CA GLY A 126 -21.26 -10.10 -1.11
C GLY A 126 -22.42 -10.14 -2.12
N ALA A 127 -22.26 -10.90 -3.21
CA ALA A 127 -23.26 -11.00 -4.28
C ALA A 127 -23.68 -12.44 -4.61
N ALA A 128 -22.98 -13.45 -4.11
CA ALA A 128 -23.24 -14.86 -4.42
C ALA A 128 -23.00 -15.76 -3.20
N GLU A 129 -23.63 -16.94 -3.20
CA GLU A 129 -23.37 -17.96 -2.19
C GLU A 129 -22.03 -18.68 -2.43
N MET A 130 -21.51 -19.29 -1.36
CA MET A 130 -20.34 -20.18 -1.44
C MET A 130 -20.63 -21.36 -2.38
N PRO A 131 -19.79 -21.64 -3.39
CA PRO A 131 -19.96 -22.82 -4.23
C PRO A 131 -19.84 -24.11 -3.41
N LYS A 132 -20.80 -25.02 -3.58
CA LYS A 132 -20.80 -26.32 -2.89
C LYS A 132 -19.90 -27.36 -3.57
N ASP A 133 -19.62 -27.18 -4.86
CA ASP A 133 -18.99 -28.20 -5.70
C ASP A 133 -17.54 -27.88 -6.12
N ALA A 134 -16.93 -26.83 -5.55
CA ALA A 134 -15.66 -26.28 -6.06
C ALA A 134 -14.37 -26.90 -5.47
N GLY A 135 -14.45 -28.03 -4.76
CA GLY A 135 -13.29 -28.71 -4.18
C GLY A 135 -12.53 -27.82 -3.18
N HIS A 136 -11.24 -27.60 -3.41
CA HIS A 136 -10.39 -26.74 -2.57
C HIS A 136 -10.68 -25.24 -2.84
N ILE A 137 -11.46 -24.64 -1.94
CA ILE A 137 -11.78 -23.21 -1.97
C ILE A 137 -11.00 -22.50 -0.87
N LEU A 138 -10.33 -21.41 -1.22
CA LEU A 138 -9.70 -20.50 -0.28
C LEU A 138 -10.64 -19.33 -0.02
N ARG A 139 -11.11 -19.14 1.21
CA ARG A 139 -11.91 -17.96 1.56
C ARG A 139 -11.01 -16.86 2.12
N LEU A 140 -11.13 -15.65 1.59
CA LEU A 140 -10.52 -14.44 2.10
C LEU A 140 -11.54 -13.69 2.96
N ASP A 141 -11.30 -13.63 4.26
CA ASP A 141 -12.03 -12.75 5.18
C ASP A 141 -11.13 -11.57 5.57
N GLY A 142 -11.71 -10.43 5.89
CA GLY A 142 -10.93 -9.29 6.36
C GLY A 142 -11.72 -8.30 7.21
N GLU A 143 -10.97 -7.61 8.06
CA GLU A 143 -11.45 -6.59 8.98
C GLU A 143 -10.49 -5.39 8.93
N ILE A 144 -11.03 -4.19 8.81
CA ILE A 144 -10.27 -2.95 8.96
C ILE A 144 -10.25 -2.62 10.46
N THR A 145 -9.12 -2.85 11.12
CA THR A 145 -8.97 -2.69 12.58
C THR A 145 -8.61 -1.27 12.99
N ARG A 146 -8.23 -0.42 12.01
CA ARG A 146 -8.05 1.02 12.18
C ARG A 146 -8.51 1.72 10.92
N LEU A 147 -9.37 2.74 11.06
CA LEU A 147 -9.86 3.54 9.94
C LEU A 147 -9.92 5.00 10.36
N GLY A 148 -9.03 5.83 9.81
CA GLY A 148 -8.98 7.26 10.11
C GLY A 148 -9.08 8.11 8.86
N ARG A 149 -10.12 8.97 8.82
CA ARG A 149 -10.40 9.97 7.78
C ARG A 149 -9.39 11.12 7.71
N GLY A 150 -8.31 11.10 8.48
CA GLY A 150 -7.46 12.29 8.63
C GLY A 150 -8.21 13.46 9.27
N SER A 151 -7.58 14.63 9.39
CA SER A 151 -8.24 15.85 9.87
C SER A 151 -7.63 17.07 9.20
N GLN A 152 -8.41 17.77 8.36
CA GLN A 152 -7.98 18.98 7.67
C GLN A 152 -7.68 20.13 8.64
N VAL A 153 -8.48 20.27 9.70
CA VAL A 153 -8.29 21.30 10.74
C VAL A 153 -7.03 21.03 11.56
N ALA A 154 -6.81 19.77 11.98
CA ALA A 154 -5.58 19.42 12.71
C ALA A 154 -4.33 19.65 11.85
N ARG A 155 -4.42 19.44 10.53
CA ARG A 155 -3.35 19.76 9.57
C ARG A 155 -3.07 21.27 9.52
N TYR A 156 -4.10 22.11 9.48
CA TYR A 156 -3.96 23.57 9.39
C TYR A 156 -3.42 24.21 10.69
N PHE A 157 -3.85 23.71 11.86
CA PHE A 157 -3.52 24.34 13.14
C PHE A 157 -2.30 23.76 13.87
N ALA A 158 -1.91 22.51 13.60
CA ALA A 158 -0.81 21.87 14.35
C ALA A 158 0.57 22.03 13.71
N GLY A 159 0.68 22.54 12.46
CA GLY A 159 1.96 22.83 11.78
C GLY A 159 2.93 21.64 11.64
N ALA A 160 2.53 20.42 12.01
CA ALA A 160 3.40 19.27 12.14
C ALA A 160 3.17 18.26 11.00
N TYR A 161 4.26 17.90 10.31
CA TYR A 161 4.32 16.79 9.37
C TYR A 161 3.66 15.53 9.96
N GLY A 162 2.55 15.09 9.37
CA GLY A 162 1.85 13.85 9.73
C GLY A 162 0.65 13.97 10.69
N ALA A 163 0.38 15.15 11.27
CA ALA A 163 -0.86 15.39 12.00
C ALA A 163 -2.05 15.36 11.03
N GLY A 164 -3.08 14.56 11.32
CA GLY A 164 -4.27 14.46 10.46
C GLY A 164 -4.12 13.67 9.17
N ALA A 165 -3.11 12.80 9.06
CA ALA A 165 -2.97 11.83 7.96
C ALA A 165 -4.10 10.78 7.98
N THR A 166 -4.55 10.37 6.79
CA THR A 166 -5.44 9.20 6.69
C THR A 166 -4.67 7.94 7.02
N ARG A 167 -5.36 6.99 7.65
CA ARG A 167 -4.75 5.73 8.07
C ARG A 167 -5.73 4.59 7.92
N ALA A 168 -5.23 3.45 7.48
CA ALA A 168 -5.97 2.20 7.50
C ALA A 168 -5.06 1.06 7.97
N GLN A 169 -5.61 0.13 8.74
CA GLN A 169 -5.00 -1.17 9.00
C GLN A 169 -5.99 -2.25 8.61
N ILE A 170 -5.61 -3.07 7.64
CA ILE A 170 -6.40 -4.16 7.07
C ILE A 170 -5.79 -5.45 7.58
N GLU A 171 -6.58 -6.23 8.31
CA GLU A 171 -6.18 -7.56 8.76
C GLU A 171 -6.98 -8.60 8.00
N THR A 172 -6.27 -9.49 7.31
CA THR A 172 -6.90 -10.54 6.50
C THR A 172 -6.58 -11.92 7.05
N ARG A 173 -7.48 -12.85 6.78
CA ARG A 173 -7.29 -14.27 7.06
C ARG A 173 -7.75 -15.07 5.85
N PHE A 174 -6.95 -16.07 5.50
CA PHE A 174 -7.25 -17.02 4.45
C PHE A 174 -7.64 -18.35 5.08
N VAL A 175 -8.81 -18.85 4.72
CA VAL A 175 -9.43 -20.05 5.31
C VAL A 175 -9.55 -21.12 4.24
N ASP A 176 -9.00 -22.30 4.51
CA ASP A 176 -9.28 -23.51 3.73
C ASP A 176 -10.72 -23.96 4.02
N VAL A 177 -11.65 -23.71 3.11
CA VAL A 177 -13.08 -23.92 3.33
C VAL A 177 -13.41 -25.37 3.72
N PRO A 178 -12.89 -26.41 3.04
CA PRO A 178 -13.11 -27.80 3.44
C PRO A 178 -12.77 -28.13 4.89
N THR A 179 -11.66 -27.61 5.43
CA THR A 179 -11.23 -27.94 6.80
C THR A 179 -11.56 -26.87 7.83
N GLY A 180 -12.00 -25.68 7.40
CA GLY A 180 -12.20 -24.51 8.25
C GLY A 180 -10.90 -23.94 8.84
N ARG A 181 -9.73 -24.46 8.46
CA ARG A 181 -8.45 -24.03 9.03
C ARG A 181 -8.01 -22.72 8.41
N ILE A 182 -7.52 -21.81 9.25
CA ILE A 182 -6.83 -20.61 8.80
C ILE A 182 -5.42 -21.02 8.38
N VAL A 183 -5.09 -20.76 7.11
CA VAL A 183 -3.82 -21.17 6.49
C VAL A 183 -2.87 -20.00 6.28
N MET A 184 -3.38 -18.76 6.36
CA MET A 184 -2.56 -17.56 6.30
C MET A 184 -3.29 -16.38 6.94
N VAL A 185 -2.53 -15.48 7.56
CA VAL A 185 -3.00 -14.19 8.08
C VAL A 185 -2.09 -13.07 7.60
N THR A 186 -2.65 -11.91 7.31
CA THR A 186 -1.87 -10.71 7.00
C THR A 186 -2.34 -9.52 7.84
N ALA A 187 -1.44 -8.57 8.04
CA ALA A 187 -1.75 -7.25 8.54
C ALA A 187 -1.03 -6.22 7.66
N ASP A 188 -1.79 -5.46 6.87
CA ASP A 188 -1.28 -4.35 6.07
C ASP A 188 -1.74 -3.03 6.70
N ARG A 189 -0.83 -2.09 6.90
CA ARG A 189 -1.16 -0.78 7.42
C ARG A 189 -0.63 0.29 6.49
N ARG A 190 -1.51 1.22 6.12
CA ARG A 190 -1.19 2.32 5.21
C ARG A 190 -1.45 3.66 5.88
N LYS A 191 -0.54 4.60 5.63
CA LYS A 191 -0.66 6.01 6.01
C LYS A 191 -0.45 6.85 4.77
N ALA A 192 -1.44 7.64 4.38
CA ALA A 192 -1.21 8.66 3.36
C ALA A 192 -0.76 9.95 4.04
N SER A 193 0.49 10.34 3.80
CA SER A 193 0.90 11.73 4.03
C SER A 193 0.39 12.53 2.83
N VAL A 194 -0.65 13.32 3.02
CA VAL A 194 -1.13 14.23 1.98
C VAL A 194 0.03 15.16 1.62
N GLY A 195 0.45 15.13 0.35
CA GLY A 195 1.43 16.07 -0.18
C GLY A 195 0.93 17.51 -0.07
N TRP A 196 1.79 18.47 -0.40
CA TRP A 196 1.53 19.92 -0.32
C TRP A 196 0.26 20.40 -1.06
N PHE A 197 -0.34 19.56 -1.91
CA PHE A 197 -1.56 19.81 -2.68
C PHE A 197 -2.70 18.98 -2.09
N GLY A 198 -3.52 19.61 -1.25
CA GLY A 198 -4.62 18.96 -0.53
C GLY A 198 -5.54 18.14 -1.46
N GLY A 199 -5.58 16.83 -1.22
CA GLY A 199 -6.57 15.91 -1.78
C GLY A 199 -7.67 15.58 -0.76
N ASP A 200 -8.78 15.04 -1.26
CA ASP A 200 -9.87 14.53 -0.43
C ASP A 200 -9.42 13.28 0.36
N ASP A 201 -9.82 13.19 1.62
CA ASP A 201 -9.36 12.12 2.52
C ASP A 201 -9.91 10.75 2.08
N ASP A 202 -11.11 10.74 1.49
CA ASP A 202 -11.71 9.56 0.89
C ASP A 202 -10.87 9.04 -0.29
N ALA A 203 -10.44 9.94 -1.19
CA ALA A 203 -9.63 9.57 -2.36
C ALA A 203 -8.28 8.96 -1.95
N HIS A 204 -7.66 9.48 -0.89
CA HIS A 204 -6.41 8.92 -0.36
C HIS A 204 -6.59 7.53 0.28
N LEU A 205 -7.73 7.28 0.93
CA LEU A 205 -8.04 5.96 1.46
C LEU A 205 -8.40 4.97 0.35
N GLU A 206 -9.15 5.41 -0.66
CA GLU A 206 -9.44 4.62 -1.86
C GLU A 206 -8.15 4.22 -2.58
N GLU A 207 -7.23 5.15 -2.81
CA GLU A 207 -5.89 4.86 -3.35
C GLU A 207 -5.12 3.86 -2.48
N SER A 208 -5.14 4.06 -1.15
CA SER A 208 -4.53 3.12 -0.20
C SER A 208 -5.11 1.71 -0.32
N PHE A 209 -6.42 1.59 -0.52
CA PHE A 209 -7.11 0.31 -0.65
C PHE A 209 -6.91 -0.35 -2.01
N ASP A 210 -6.85 0.40 -3.10
CA ASP A 210 -6.46 -0.15 -4.40
C ASP A 210 -5.02 -0.68 -4.35
N ASP A 211 -4.10 0.09 -3.75
CA ASP A 211 -2.72 -0.38 -3.59
C ASP A 211 -2.66 -1.61 -2.68
N ALA A 212 -3.42 -1.67 -1.57
CA ALA A 212 -3.51 -2.84 -0.69
C ALA A 212 -4.02 -4.08 -1.43
N ALA A 213 -5.08 -3.94 -2.22
CA ALA A 213 -5.62 -5.02 -3.03
C ALA A 213 -4.62 -5.51 -4.09
N ARG A 214 -3.94 -4.57 -4.76
CA ARG A 214 -2.90 -4.86 -5.75
C ARG A 214 -1.73 -5.60 -5.12
N ASP A 215 -1.22 -5.11 -4.01
CA ASP A 215 0.00 -5.64 -3.39
C ASP A 215 -0.28 -6.99 -2.71
N LEU A 216 -1.44 -7.18 -2.06
CA LEU A 216 -1.86 -8.51 -1.60
C LEU A 216 -1.93 -9.52 -2.77
N THR A 217 -2.42 -9.11 -3.93
CA THR A 217 -2.47 -9.97 -5.12
C THR A 217 -1.07 -10.29 -5.66
N LYS A 218 -0.15 -9.32 -5.65
CA LYS A 218 1.27 -9.57 -6.01
C LYS A 218 1.91 -10.55 -5.04
N PHE A 219 1.64 -10.40 -3.75
CA PHE A 219 2.13 -11.30 -2.71
C PHE A 219 1.66 -12.74 -2.94
N LEU A 220 0.36 -12.96 -3.17
CA LEU A 220 -0.18 -14.29 -3.47
C LEU A 220 0.43 -14.89 -4.74
N THR A 221 0.72 -14.05 -5.74
CA THR A 221 1.37 -14.46 -6.99
C THR A 221 2.84 -14.85 -6.77
N ARG A 222 3.57 -14.15 -5.89
CA ARG A 222 4.93 -14.52 -5.46
C ARG A 222 4.92 -15.84 -4.70
N LEU A 223 4.01 -15.99 -3.73
CA LEU A 223 3.83 -17.23 -2.99
C LEU A 223 3.57 -18.44 -3.92
N SER A 224 2.76 -18.27 -4.96
CA SER A 224 2.47 -19.37 -5.91
C SER A 224 3.70 -19.82 -6.69
N ARG A 225 4.69 -18.93 -6.86
CA ARG A 225 5.99 -19.22 -7.47
C ARG A 225 7.01 -19.82 -6.50
N GLY A 226 6.63 -20.01 -5.23
CA GLY A 226 7.48 -20.57 -4.18
C GLY A 226 8.37 -19.53 -3.48
N GLU A 227 8.17 -18.24 -3.73
CA GLU A 227 8.83 -17.20 -2.95
C GLU A 227 8.30 -17.22 -1.52
N SER A 228 9.20 -17.14 -0.53
CA SER A 228 8.81 -17.05 0.88
C SER A 228 8.49 -15.61 1.28
N PRO A 229 7.63 -15.37 2.28
CA PRO A 229 7.42 -14.04 2.85
C PRO A 229 8.76 -13.50 3.37
N ALA A 230 9.22 -12.40 2.79
CA ALA A 230 10.42 -11.68 3.19
C ALA A 230 10.47 -10.34 2.43
N LYS A 231 11.04 -9.32 3.09
CA LYS A 231 11.40 -8.04 2.46
C LYS A 231 12.58 -8.17 1.53
#